data_AF-R0MD91-F1
#
_entry.id   AF-R0MD91-F1
#
_cell.length_a   1.000
_cell.length_b   1.000
_cell.length_c   1.000
_cell.angle_alpha   90.00
_cell.angle_beta   90.00
_cell.angle_gamma   90.00
#
_symmetry.space_group_name_H-M   'P 1'
#
loop_
_entity.id
_entity.type
_entity.pdbx_description
1 polymer ?
#
loop_
_entity_poly.entity_id
_entity_poly.type
_entity_poly.pdbx_seq_one_letter_code
_entity_poly.pdbx_strand_id
1 'polypeptide(L)'
;MIDINRTTTDLHYRYKMPRIIVQHIGKSTGTKTVLVNLDEVCLSLKRDPLHILKFISYELATQTKKEDKKYVVNGKHDNKRIQEVIFDYIDFFVLCSACENPETFYVEENTLSKECLACGAKTKVGNHKLNATILKDIDKQQGNEMYTQFNTVEVDLKEVFKKENVTSIEIYEALKSSGVPEEKMIPTILSYGSEFVPLSSEIIKNLDKKIVFNSIDDFFESSKDFSLLPLIFDLLKESGIKKNELFKFFSKPQNNKKRSLDFKNEINKYFSN
;
A
#
# COMPACT_ATOMS: atom_id res chain seq x y z
N MET A 1 -20.23 -12.06 -3.39
CA MET A 1 -18.88 -12.55 -3.72
C MET A 1 -18.99 -13.94 -4.34
N ILE A 2 -17.96 -14.38 -5.05
CA ILE A 2 -17.83 -15.70 -5.69
C ILE A 2 -16.53 -16.35 -5.22
N ASP A 3 -16.47 -17.67 -5.26
CA ASP A 3 -15.28 -18.42 -4.85
C ASP A 3 -14.13 -18.19 -5.84
N ILE A 4 -12.91 -18.01 -5.32
CA ILE A 4 -11.71 -17.81 -6.15
C ILE A 4 -11.39 -19.07 -6.94
N ASN A 5 -11.44 -20.24 -6.29
CA ASN A 5 -11.33 -21.52 -6.97
C ASN A 5 -12.72 -21.91 -7.52
N ARG A 6 -12.89 -21.86 -8.84
CA ARG A 6 -14.18 -22.17 -9.49
C ARG A 6 -14.57 -23.65 -9.49
N THR A 7 -13.64 -24.55 -9.18
CA THR A 7 -13.90 -26.00 -9.16
C THR A 7 -14.21 -26.53 -7.75
N THR A 8 -14.09 -25.68 -6.72
CA THR A 8 -14.37 -26.10 -5.34
C THR A 8 -15.83 -26.49 -5.17
N THR A 9 -16.05 -27.55 -4.39
CA THR A 9 -17.39 -28.02 -3.99
C THR A 9 -17.70 -27.69 -2.52
N ASP A 10 -16.74 -27.09 -1.81
CA ASP A 10 -16.89 -26.70 -0.41
C ASP A 10 -17.83 -25.50 -0.26
N LEU A 11 -18.98 -25.73 0.36
CA LEU A 11 -19.98 -24.69 0.65
C LEU A 11 -19.43 -23.57 1.53
N HIS A 12 -18.44 -23.87 2.37
CA HIS A 12 -17.82 -22.91 3.29
C HIS A 12 -16.43 -22.44 2.82
N TYR A 13 -16.17 -22.50 1.50
CA TYR A 13 -14.90 -22.05 0.95
C TYR A 13 -14.58 -20.62 1.39
N ARG A 14 -13.43 -20.49 2.07
CA ARG A 14 -13.00 -19.27 2.77
C ARG A 14 -12.70 -18.11 1.81
N TYR A 15 -12.08 -18.41 0.68
CA TYR A 15 -11.48 -17.38 -0.19
C TYR A 15 -12.44 -16.96 -1.30
N LYS A 16 -12.92 -15.72 -1.22
CA LYS A 16 -13.91 -15.18 -2.16
C LYS A 16 -13.44 -13.86 -2.75
N MET A 17 -13.92 -13.54 -3.95
CA MET A 17 -13.71 -12.26 -4.63
C MET A 17 -15.06 -11.65 -5.07
N PRO A 18 -15.16 -10.33 -5.25
CA PRO A 18 -16.32 -9.75 -5.92
C PRO A 18 -16.41 -10.22 -7.37
N ARG A 19 -17.62 -10.24 -7.93
CA ARG A 19 -17.78 -10.46 -9.39
C ARG A 19 -17.25 -9.22 -10.11
N ILE A 20 -16.61 -9.42 -11.26
CA ILE A 20 -16.19 -8.30 -12.09
C ILE A 20 -17.42 -7.51 -12.58
N ILE A 21 -17.32 -6.19 -12.53
CA ILE A 21 -18.31 -5.24 -13.03
C ILE A 21 -17.70 -4.55 -14.24
N VAL A 22 -18.32 -4.75 -15.40
CA VAL A 22 -17.93 -4.12 -16.65
C VAL A 22 -18.95 -3.09 -17.09
N GLN A 23 -18.46 -1.97 -17.61
CA GLN A 23 -19.27 -0.92 -18.21
C GLN A 23 -18.83 -0.69 -19.66
N HIS A 24 -19.77 -0.64 -20.59
CA HIS A 24 -19.46 -0.30 -21.97
C HIS A 24 -19.49 1.21 -22.20
N ILE A 25 -18.47 1.74 -22.86
CA ILE A 25 -18.35 3.14 -23.26
C ILE A 25 -18.20 3.21 -24.78
N GLY A 26 -18.88 4.17 -25.41
CA GLY A 26 -18.78 4.42 -26.86
C GLY A 26 -19.97 3.88 -27.65
N LYS A 27 -20.15 4.42 -28.87
CA LYS A 27 -21.19 3.99 -29.83
C LYS A 27 -20.64 2.91 -30.78
N SER A 28 -21.48 2.44 -31.71
CA SER A 28 -21.29 1.29 -32.62
C SER A 28 -19.87 1.04 -33.15
N THR A 29 -19.12 2.09 -33.47
CA THR A 29 -17.70 2.02 -33.83
C THR A 29 -16.82 2.54 -32.69
N GLY A 30 -15.95 1.68 -32.16
CA GLY A 30 -15.03 2.05 -31.07
C GLY A 30 -15.58 1.85 -29.66
N THR A 31 -16.49 0.87 -29.47
CA THR A 31 -16.93 0.47 -28.13
C THR A 31 -15.73 -0.03 -27.31
N LYS A 32 -15.65 0.44 -26.07
CA LYS A 32 -14.66 0.06 -25.07
C LYS A 32 -15.38 -0.56 -23.87
N THR A 33 -14.70 -1.46 -23.20
CA THR A 33 -15.18 -2.10 -21.96
C THR A 33 -14.32 -1.62 -20.82
N VAL A 34 -14.94 -1.02 -19.80
CA VAL A 34 -14.28 -0.53 -18.59
C VAL A 34 -14.51 -1.50 -17.46
N LEU A 35 -13.42 -1.94 -16.82
CA LEU A 35 -13.46 -2.80 -15.63
C LEU A 35 -13.51 -1.90 -14.40
N VAL A 36 -14.68 -1.80 -13.79
CA VAL A 36 -14.99 -0.77 -12.77
C VAL A 36 -14.37 -1.12 -11.43
N ASN A 37 -14.46 -2.38 -11.00
CA ASN A 37 -14.01 -2.85 -9.69
C ASN A 37 -12.80 -3.80 -9.79
N LEU A 38 -11.96 -3.62 -10.82
CA LEU A 38 -10.79 -4.50 -10.99
C LEU A 38 -9.86 -4.45 -9.76
N ASP A 39 -9.67 -3.28 -9.16
CA ASP A 39 -8.84 -3.12 -7.96
C ASP A 39 -9.35 -4.01 -6.80
N GLU A 40 -10.66 -4.07 -6.57
CA GLU A 40 -11.26 -4.89 -5.50
C GLU A 40 -11.08 -6.39 -5.76
N VAL A 41 -11.21 -6.81 -7.03
CA VAL A 41 -10.93 -8.19 -7.44
C VAL A 41 -9.47 -8.51 -7.18
N CYS A 42 -8.56 -7.64 -7.62
CA CYS A 42 -7.11 -7.83 -7.49
C CYS A 42 -6.65 -7.85 -6.02
N LEU A 43 -7.29 -7.05 -5.16
CA LEU A 43 -7.07 -7.07 -3.72
C LEU A 43 -7.43 -8.43 -3.11
N SER A 44 -8.55 -9.02 -3.54
CA SER A 44 -8.96 -10.36 -3.09
C SER A 44 -8.01 -11.46 -3.58
N LEU A 45 -7.45 -11.29 -4.77
CA LEU A 45 -6.51 -12.23 -5.38
C LEU A 45 -5.07 -12.04 -4.93
N LYS A 46 -4.78 -10.96 -4.19
CA LYS A 46 -3.41 -10.59 -3.87
C LYS A 46 -2.58 -10.55 -5.16
N ARG A 47 -2.99 -9.78 -6.18
CA ARG A 47 -2.21 -9.53 -7.41
C ARG A 47 -2.28 -8.08 -7.88
N ASP A 48 -1.32 -7.65 -8.70
CA ASP A 48 -1.32 -6.32 -9.32
C ASP A 48 -2.41 -6.24 -10.40
N PRO A 49 -3.31 -5.22 -10.37
CA PRO A 49 -4.28 -4.97 -11.43
C PRO A 49 -3.68 -4.91 -12.84
N LEU A 50 -2.47 -4.38 -13.00
CA LEU A 50 -1.78 -4.30 -14.28
C LEU A 50 -1.42 -5.68 -14.83
N HIS A 51 -1.10 -6.66 -13.98
CA HIS A 51 -0.82 -8.02 -14.42
C HIS A 51 -2.08 -8.68 -14.98
N ILE A 52 -3.20 -8.55 -14.28
CA ILE A 52 -4.49 -9.09 -14.72
C ILE A 52 -4.99 -8.36 -15.97
N LEU A 53 -4.87 -7.04 -16.02
CA LEU A 53 -5.21 -6.26 -17.22
C LEU A 53 -4.38 -6.70 -18.43
N LYS A 54 -3.07 -6.92 -18.23
CA LYS A 54 -2.17 -7.37 -19.29
C LYS A 54 -2.47 -8.81 -19.72
N PHE A 55 -2.84 -9.68 -18.78
CA PHE A 55 -3.35 -11.02 -19.10
C PHE A 55 -4.59 -10.95 -20.00
N ILE A 56 -5.58 -10.13 -19.64
CA ILE A 56 -6.79 -9.90 -20.43
C ILE A 56 -6.44 -9.41 -21.85
N SER A 57 -5.44 -8.54 -21.99
CA SER A 57 -4.94 -8.10 -23.30
C SER A 57 -4.47 -9.25 -24.18
N TYR A 58 -3.74 -10.21 -23.60
CA TYR A 58 -3.25 -11.38 -24.32
C TYR A 58 -4.37 -12.36 -24.67
N GLU A 59 -5.25 -12.69 -23.72
CA GLU A 59 -6.31 -13.69 -23.91
C GLU A 59 -7.44 -13.22 -24.84
N LEU A 60 -7.70 -11.91 -24.88
CA LEU A 60 -8.69 -11.31 -25.78
C LEU A 60 -8.08 -10.75 -27.06
N ALA A 61 -6.76 -10.89 -27.25
CA ALA A 61 -6.01 -10.32 -28.37
C ALA A 61 -6.36 -8.84 -28.65
N THR A 62 -6.55 -8.07 -27.57
CA THR A 62 -7.03 -6.68 -27.64
C THR A 62 -6.11 -5.75 -26.87
N GLN A 63 -6.11 -4.48 -27.25
CA GLN A 63 -5.37 -3.46 -26.54
C GLN A 63 -6.09 -3.08 -25.24
N THR A 64 -5.31 -2.92 -24.19
CA THR A 64 -5.77 -2.48 -22.88
C THR A 64 -5.00 -1.24 -22.43
N LYS A 65 -5.63 -0.39 -21.64
CA LYS A 65 -5.02 0.83 -21.11
C LYS A 65 -5.53 1.10 -19.69
N LYS A 66 -4.64 1.51 -18.80
CA LYS A 66 -5.01 2.12 -17.52
C LYS A 66 -5.13 3.63 -17.74
N GLU A 67 -6.30 4.21 -17.45
CA GLU A 67 -6.59 5.64 -17.54
C GLU A 67 -7.04 6.11 -16.15
N ASP A 68 -6.18 6.86 -15.44
CA ASP A 68 -6.39 7.27 -14.04
C ASP A 68 -6.75 6.07 -13.13
N LYS A 69 -8.01 6.03 -12.66
CA LYS A 69 -8.60 4.97 -11.82
C LYS A 69 -9.48 3.99 -12.61
N LYS A 70 -9.33 3.94 -13.94
CA LYS A 70 -10.15 3.09 -14.82
C LYS A 70 -9.27 2.16 -15.64
N TYR A 71 -9.75 0.94 -15.81
CA TYR A 71 -9.11 -0.09 -16.60
C TYR A 71 -9.91 -0.32 -17.87
N VAL A 72 -9.33 0.01 -19.02
CA VAL A 72 -10.04 0.06 -20.30
C VAL A 72 -9.53 -1.06 -21.21
N VAL A 73 -10.47 -1.81 -21.78
CA VAL A 73 -10.24 -2.88 -22.74
C VAL A 73 -10.93 -2.50 -24.05
N ASN A 74 -10.22 -2.52 -25.17
CA ASN A 74 -10.83 -2.22 -26.46
C ASN A 74 -11.78 -3.35 -26.89
N GLY A 75 -12.93 -2.97 -27.46
CA GLY A 75 -13.99 -3.88 -27.86
C GLY A 75 -15.11 -4.00 -26.83
N LYS A 76 -16.16 -4.72 -27.22
CA LYS A 76 -17.34 -4.99 -26.40
C LYS A 76 -17.23 -6.40 -25.79
N HIS A 77 -16.90 -6.46 -24.50
CA HIS A 77 -16.75 -7.70 -23.74
C HIS A 77 -17.71 -7.70 -22.56
N ASP A 78 -18.56 -8.72 -22.45
CA ASP A 78 -19.52 -8.80 -21.36
C ASP A 78 -18.87 -9.23 -20.03
N ASN A 79 -19.62 -9.09 -18.93
CA ASN A 79 -19.15 -9.49 -17.61
C ASN A 79 -18.73 -10.96 -17.56
N LYS A 80 -19.48 -11.84 -18.25
CA LYS A 80 -19.22 -13.28 -18.24
C LYS A 80 -17.88 -13.61 -18.88
N ARG A 81 -17.60 -13.07 -20.07
CA ARG A 81 -16.34 -13.33 -20.78
C ARG A 81 -15.14 -12.80 -20.00
N ILE A 82 -15.23 -11.59 -19.44
CA ILE A 82 -14.13 -11.05 -18.62
C ILE A 82 -13.92 -11.90 -17.36
N GLN A 83 -15.01 -12.32 -16.70
CA GLN A 83 -14.92 -13.16 -15.51
C GLN A 83 -14.26 -14.51 -15.79
N GLU A 84 -14.56 -15.13 -16.94
CA GLU A 84 -13.90 -16.37 -17.39
C GLU A 84 -12.40 -16.19 -17.56
N VAL A 85 -11.96 -15.10 -18.22
CA VAL A 85 -10.53 -14.79 -18.38
C VAL A 85 -9.85 -14.55 -17.03
N ILE A 86 -10.54 -13.89 -16.08
CA ILE A 86 -10.00 -13.71 -14.72
C ILE A 86 -9.84 -15.06 -14.00
N PHE A 87 -10.77 -16.00 -14.19
CA PHE A 87 -10.60 -17.36 -13.66
C PHE A 87 -9.42 -18.09 -14.29
N ASP A 88 -9.22 -17.96 -15.60
CA ASP A 88 -8.07 -18.56 -16.28
C ASP A 88 -6.75 -17.97 -15.75
N TYR A 89 -6.72 -16.67 -15.43
CA TYR A 89 -5.60 -16.06 -14.73
C TYR A 89 -5.40 -16.67 -13.33
N ILE A 90 -6.47 -16.84 -12.56
CA ILE A 90 -6.41 -17.40 -11.20
C ILE A 90 -5.81 -18.81 -11.23
N ASP A 91 -6.31 -19.67 -12.11
CA ASP A 91 -5.87 -21.06 -12.25
C ASP A 91 -4.36 -21.12 -12.60
N PHE A 92 -3.89 -20.22 -13.46
CA PHE A 92 -2.51 -20.22 -13.93
C PHE A 92 -1.53 -19.55 -12.96
N PHE A 93 -1.90 -18.38 -12.43
CA PHE A 93 -1.01 -17.44 -11.75
C PHE A 93 -1.25 -17.27 -10.23
N VAL A 94 -2.40 -17.72 -9.72
CA VAL A 94 -2.78 -17.51 -8.31
C VAL A 94 -2.80 -18.81 -7.53
N LEU A 95 -3.54 -19.82 -7.99
CA LEU A 95 -3.71 -21.07 -7.25
C LEU A 95 -2.40 -21.86 -7.16
N CYS A 96 -2.14 -22.43 -5.98
CA CYS A 96 -1.06 -23.38 -5.78
C CYS A 96 -1.35 -24.69 -6.53
N SER A 97 -0.40 -25.18 -7.33
CA SER A 97 -0.58 -26.44 -8.07
C SER A 97 -0.61 -27.70 -7.19
N ALA A 98 -0.25 -27.58 -5.90
CA ALA A 98 -0.22 -28.71 -4.97
C ALA A 98 -1.46 -28.80 -4.07
N CYS A 99 -1.99 -27.67 -3.59
CA CYS A 99 -3.10 -27.64 -2.64
C CYS A 99 -4.25 -26.69 -3.01
N GLU A 100 -4.19 -26.08 -4.21
CA GLU A 100 -5.21 -25.15 -4.72
C GLU A 100 -5.47 -23.93 -3.82
N ASN A 101 -4.59 -23.64 -2.85
CA ASN A 101 -4.71 -22.44 -2.03
C ASN A 101 -4.32 -21.19 -2.86
N PRO A 102 -5.11 -20.10 -2.80
CA PRO A 102 -4.82 -18.87 -3.54
C PRO A 102 -3.75 -17.99 -2.90
N GLU A 103 -3.34 -18.25 -1.65
CA GLU A 103 -2.31 -17.50 -0.94
C GLU A 103 -0.92 -17.95 -1.38
N THR A 104 -0.53 -17.45 -2.56
CA THR A 104 0.80 -17.66 -3.14
C THR A 104 1.46 -16.33 -3.48
N PHE A 105 2.77 -16.34 -3.62
CA PHE A 105 3.56 -15.19 -4.05
C PHE A 105 4.56 -15.61 -5.13
N TYR A 106 4.98 -14.66 -5.96
CA TYR A 106 5.96 -14.94 -7.01
C TYR A 106 7.38 -14.88 -6.47
N VAL A 107 8.21 -15.79 -6.97
CA VAL A 107 9.65 -15.84 -6.73
C VAL A 107 10.38 -16.00 -8.06
N GLU A 108 11.55 -15.39 -8.17
CA GLU A 108 12.43 -15.60 -9.30
C GLU A 108 13.46 -16.69 -8.95
N GLU A 109 13.37 -17.84 -9.64
CA GLU A 109 14.30 -18.95 -9.50
C GLU A 109 14.69 -19.44 -10.90
N ASN A 110 15.54 -18.66 -11.60
CA ASN A 110 15.89 -18.78 -13.03
C ASN A 110 14.72 -18.55 -14.02
N THR A 111 13.50 -18.87 -13.60
CA THR A 111 12.24 -18.59 -14.29
C THR A 111 11.21 -18.17 -13.25
N LEU A 112 10.07 -17.63 -13.71
CA LEU A 112 8.98 -17.27 -12.81
C LEU A 112 8.43 -18.52 -12.10
N SER A 113 8.48 -18.49 -10.78
CA SER A 113 7.92 -19.51 -9.89
C SER A 113 6.93 -18.87 -8.92
N LYS A 114 6.06 -19.70 -8.34
CA LYS A 114 5.13 -19.33 -7.27
C LYS A 114 5.32 -20.25 -6.07
N GLU A 115 5.32 -19.69 -4.88
CA GLU A 115 5.43 -20.40 -3.62
C GLU A 115 4.18 -20.16 -2.77
N CYS A 116 3.73 -21.21 -2.08
CA CYS A 116 2.47 -21.20 -1.33
C CYS A 116 2.70 -20.98 0.16
N LEU A 117 1.96 -20.04 0.76
CA LEU A 117 2.00 -19.76 2.19
C LEU A 117 1.36 -20.86 3.04
N ALA A 118 0.45 -21.66 2.46
CA ALA A 118 -0.25 -22.71 3.19
C ALA A 118 0.54 -24.02 3.28
N CYS A 119 1.11 -24.49 2.17
CA CYS A 119 1.81 -25.78 2.11
C CYS A 119 3.33 -25.68 1.88
N GLY A 120 3.87 -24.49 1.59
CA GLY A 120 5.29 -24.29 1.31
C GLY A 120 5.76 -24.81 -0.06
N ALA A 121 4.86 -25.34 -0.90
CA ALA A 121 5.24 -25.86 -2.21
C ALA A 121 5.69 -24.71 -3.13
N LYS A 122 6.87 -24.87 -3.71
CA LYS A 122 7.41 -24.03 -4.79
C LYS A 122 7.14 -24.69 -6.14
N THR A 123 6.47 -23.98 -7.03
CA THR A 123 6.08 -24.51 -8.34
C THR A 123 6.40 -23.51 -9.43
N LYS A 124 7.00 -24.01 -10.52
CA LYS A 124 7.28 -23.19 -11.69
C LYS A 124 5.98 -22.77 -12.36
N VAL A 125 5.87 -21.49 -12.71
CA VAL A 125 4.74 -20.99 -13.53
C VAL A 125 4.95 -21.44 -14.96
N GLY A 126 3.89 -21.93 -15.60
CA GLY A 126 3.92 -22.38 -16.99
C GLY A 126 4.36 -21.27 -17.95
N ASN A 127 4.76 -21.63 -19.17
CA ASN A 127 5.23 -20.65 -20.14
C ASN A 127 4.08 -19.74 -20.61
N HIS A 128 4.14 -18.45 -20.28
CA HIS A 128 3.16 -17.47 -20.70
C HIS A 128 3.82 -16.11 -20.96
N LYS A 129 3.29 -15.34 -21.91
CA LYS A 129 3.84 -14.03 -22.32
C LYS A 129 3.92 -13.04 -21.16
N LEU A 130 3.02 -13.16 -20.19
CA LEU A 130 2.98 -12.32 -18.99
C LEU A 130 4.17 -12.54 -18.05
N ASN A 131 4.83 -13.72 -18.09
CA ASN A 131 5.89 -14.05 -17.14
C ASN A 131 7.03 -13.02 -17.18
N ALA A 132 7.40 -12.56 -18.38
CA ALA A 132 8.44 -11.55 -18.56
C ALA A 132 8.06 -10.18 -17.98
N THR A 133 6.77 -9.83 -17.96
CA THR A 133 6.29 -8.60 -17.30
C THR A 133 6.39 -8.74 -15.80
N ILE A 134 5.93 -9.87 -15.24
CA ILE A 134 5.97 -10.11 -13.80
C ILE A 134 7.41 -10.12 -13.29
N LEU A 135 8.34 -10.81 -13.97
CA LEU A 135 9.75 -10.84 -13.59
C LEU A 135 10.37 -9.43 -13.57
N LYS A 136 10.12 -8.61 -14.59
CA LYS A 136 10.61 -7.22 -14.62
C LYS A 136 10.08 -6.37 -13.48
N ASP A 137 8.87 -6.65 -12.99
CA ASP A 137 8.30 -5.91 -11.87
C ASP A 137 8.87 -6.40 -10.54
N ILE A 138 9.18 -7.69 -10.41
CA ILE A 138 9.95 -8.24 -9.27
C ILE A 138 11.34 -7.60 -9.19
N ASP A 139 12.05 -7.50 -10.31
CA ASP A 139 13.41 -6.93 -10.36
C ASP A 139 13.48 -5.46 -9.92
N LYS A 140 12.45 -4.67 -10.22
CA LYS A 140 12.40 -3.25 -9.83
C LYS A 140 12.23 -3.05 -8.33
N GLN A 141 11.77 -4.06 -7.61
CA GLN A 141 11.42 -3.98 -6.18
C GLN A 141 12.54 -4.51 -5.26
N GLN A 142 13.80 -4.59 -5.73
CA GLN A 142 14.91 -5.18 -4.97
C GLN A 142 15.10 -4.55 -3.57
N GLY A 143 14.62 -5.28 -2.55
CA GLY A 143 14.74 -4.94 -1.13
C GLY A 143 13.72 -5.66 -0.24
N ASN A 144 13.79 -7.00 -0.16
CA ASN A 144 13.11 -7.89 0.80
C ASN A 144 11.56 -7.86 0.86
N GLU A 145 10.97 -9.07 0.85
CA GLU A 145 9.54 -9.38 1.13
C GLU A 145 8.52 -9.09 0.01
N MET A 146 8.73 -9.71 -1.14
CA MET A 146 7.76 -10.66 -1.71
C MET A 146 6.26 -10.43 -1.39
N TYR A 147 5.60 -9.56 -2.15
CA TYR A 147 4.12 -9.43 -2.26
C TYR A 147 3.29 -9.51 -0.96
N THR A 148 3.75 -8.92 0.15
CA THR A 148 2.88 -8.61 1.31
C THR A 148 2.28 -7.21 1.24
N GLN A 149 2.72 -6.36 0.31
CA GLN A 149 2.16 -5.03 0.13
C GLN A 149 1.41 -4.99 -1.20
N PHE A 150 0.19 -5.54 -1.20
CA PHE A 150 -0.77 -5.12 -2.21
C PHE A 150 -0.86 -3.61 -2.13
N ASN A 151 -0.82 -2.98 -3.30
CA ASN A 151 -1.27 -1.62 -3.51
C ASN A 151 -2.58 -1.40 -2.72
N THR A 152 -2.45 -1.00 -1.45
CA THR A 152 -3.13 0.17 -0.97
C THR A 152 -3.05 1.13 -2.13
N VAL A 153 -4.19 1.58 -2.66
CA VAL A 153 -4.25 2.70 -3.61
C VAL A 153 -3.03 3.55 -3.32
N GLU A 154 -2.05 3.62 -4.25
CA GLU A 154 -0.88 4.48 -4.04
C GLU A 154 -1.51 5.86 -3.88
N VAL A 155 -1.81 6.23 -2.64
CA VAL A 155 -2.05 7.60 -2.28
C VAL A 155 -0.64 8.11 -2.37
N ASP A 156 -0.30 8.61 -3.55
CA ASP A 156 0.94 9.32 -3.74
C ASP A 156 0.89 10.46 -2.74
N LEU A 157 1.57 10.25 -1.60
CA LEU A 157 1.56 11.19 -0.50
C LEU A 157 2.01 12.55 -1.02
N LYS A 158 2.89 12.60 -2.04
CA LYS A 158 3.31 13.84 -2.69
C LYS A 158 2.16 14.57 -3.35
N GLU A 159 1.21 13.87 -3.98
CA GLU A 159 0.02 14.50 -4.57
C GLU A 159 -0.97 14.98 -3.50
N VAL A 160 -1.05 14.29 -2.35
CA VAL A 160 -1.87 14.75 -1.22
C VAL A 160 -1.30 16.03 -0.60
N PHE A 161 0.02 16.07 -0.38
CA PHE A 161 0.70 17.26 0.15
C PHE A 161 0.70 18.46 -0.82
N LYS A 162 0.45 18.26 -2.13
CA LYS A 162 0.32 19.35 -3.12
C LYS A 162 -1.05 20.02 -3.15
N LYS A 163 -2.07 19.48 -2.48
CA LYS A 163 -3.42 20.08 -2.48
C LYS A 163 -3.41 21.38 -1.67
N GLU A 164 -4.00 22.44 -2.24
CA GLU A 164 -4.01 23.79 -1.63
C GLU A 164 -4.65 23.86 -0.23
N ASN A 165 -5.58 22.96 0.10
CA ASN A 165 -6.32 22.98 1.38
C ASN A 165 -6.39 21.60 2.04
N VAL A 166 -5.27 20.87 2.04
CA VAL A 166 -5.23 19.56 2.70
C VAL A 166 -5.41 19.69 4.21
N THR A 167 -6.26 18.86 4.79
CA THR A 167 -6.56 18.82 6.23
C THR A 167 -5.79 17.72 6.96
N SER A 168 -5.65 17.85 8.28
CA SER A 168 -4.98 16.83 9.10
C SER A 168 -5.71 15.47 9.08
N ILE A 169 -7.04 15.49 8.96
CA ILE A 169 -7.87 14.29 8.80
C ILE A 169 -7.56 13.60 7.48
N GLU A 170 -7.55 14.34 6.36
CA GLU A 170 -7.23 13.78 5.05
C GLU A 170 -5.82 13.17 4.99
N ILE A 171 -4.83 13.80 5.65
CA ILE A 171 -3.49 13.23 5.76
C ILE A 171 -3.47 11.97 6.61
N TYR A 172 -4.15 11.95 7.75
CA TYR A 172 -4.20 10.78 8.61
C TYR A 172 -4.86 9.58 7.90
N GLU A 173 -5.99 9.81 7.23
CA GLU A 173 -6.67 8.79 6.42
C GLU A 173 -5.80 8.33 5.26
N ALA A 174 -5.10 9.24 4.58
CA ALA A 174 -4.18 8.90 3.50
C ALA A 174 -3.02 8.02 3.97
N LEU A 175 -2.33 8.40 5.05
CA LEU A 175 -1.20 7.64 5.60
C LEU A 175 -1.63 6.25 6.07
N LYS A 176 -2.79 6.16 6.74
CA LYS A 176 -3.37 4.88 7.17
C LYS A 176 -3.75 4.01 5.97
N SER A 177 -4.36 4.62 4.94
CA SER A 177 -4.77 3.92 3.73
C SER A 177 -3.58 3.43 2.93
N SER A 178 -2.45 4.17 2.92
CA SER A 178 -1.18 3.77 2.26
C SER A 178 -0.35 2.75 3.04
N GLY A 179 -0.84 2.27 4.18
CA GLY A 179 -0.10 1.29 5.00
C GLY A 179 1.19 1.82 5.60
N VAL A 180 1.34 3.15 5.74
CA VAL A 180 2.50 3.73 6.43
C VAL A 180 2.45 3.27 7.90
N PRO A 181 3.52 2.66 8.43
CA PRO A 181 3.58 2.27 9.84
C PRO A 181 3.34 3.48 10.76
N GLU A 182 2.64 3.28 11.87
CA GLU A 182 2.26 4.35 12.80
C GLU A 182 3.48 5.17 13.28
N GLU A 183 4.59 4.50 13.55
CA GLU A 183 5.86 5.11 13.96
C GLU A 183 6.53 5.96 12.87
N LYS A 184 6.10 5.84 11.61
CA LYS A 184 6.61 6.62 10.47
C LYS A 184 5.70 7.77 10.06
N MET A 185 4.44 7.78 10.49
CA MET A 185 3.45 8.77 10.04
C MET A 185 3.88 10.23 10.30
N ILE A 186 4.28 10.57 11.52
CA ILE A 186 4.76 11.92 11.87
C ILE A 186 6.07 12.27 11.12
N PRO A 187 7.11 11.42 11.14
CA PRO A 187 8.34 11.62 10.37
C PRO A 187 8.10 11.92 8.89
N THR A 188 7.14 11.21 8.28
CA THR A 188 6.75 11.47 6.89
C THR A 188 6.28 12.91 6.72
N ILE A 189 5.38 13.41 7.57
CA ILE A 189 4.90 14.80 7.50
C ILE A 189 6.04 15.79 7.71
N LEU A 190 6.86 15.60 8.76
CA LEU A 190 7.95 16.51 9.11
C LEU A 190 9.00 16.62 7.99
N SER A 191 9.17 15.57 7.19
CA SER A 191 10.10 15.58 6.04
C SER A 191 9.69 16.53 4.90
N TYR A 192 8.42 16.96 4.84
CA TYR A 192 7.95 17.89 3.82
C TYR A 192 8.18 19.37 4.18
N GLY A 193 8.37 19.71 5.45
CA GLY A 193 8.64 21.08 5.89
C GLY A 193 7.82 21.54 7.08
N SER A 194 8.16 22.74 7.57
CA SER A 194 7.55 23.37 8.74
C SER A 194 6.05 23.67 8.59
N GLU A 195 5.62 23.99 7.37
CA GLU A 195 4.26 24.33 7.01
C GLU A 195 3.29 23.15 7.13
N PHE A 196 3.80 21.92 7.09
CA PHE A 196 3.01 20.70 7.20
C PHE A 196 2.90 20.17 8.63
N VAL A 197 3.69 20.70 9.58
CA VAL A 197 3.64 20.30 10.99
C VAL A 197 2.21 20.25 11.55
N PRO A 198 1.33 21.25 11.33
CA PRO A 198 -0.04 21.24 11.85
C PRO A 198 -0.90 20.04 11.40
N LEU A 199 -0.56 19.43 10.25
CA LEU A 199 -1.26 18.26 9.72
C LEU A 199 -1.04 17.00 10.58
N SER A 200 -0.05 17.01 11.48
CA SER A 200 0.19 15.94 12.44
C SER A 200 -0.84 15.88 13.58
N SER A 201 -1.69 16.90 13.72
CA SER A 201 -2.65 17.02 14.83
C SER A 201 -3.58 15.82 14.98
N GLU A 202 -4.10 15.30 13.86
CA GLU A 202 -5.02 14.16 13.91
C GLU A 202 -4.30 12.85 14.27
N ILE A 203 -3.06 12.69 13.82
CA ILE A 203 -2.21 11.55 14.20
C ILE A 203 -1.93 11.56 15.70
N ILE A 204 -1.56 12.72 16.26
CA ILE A 204 -1.26 12.88 17.69
C ILE A 204 -2.47 12.51 18.56
N LYS A 205 -3.70 12.81 18.10
CA LYS A 205 -4.93 12.50 18.83
C LYS A 205 -5.31 11.02 18.77
N ASN A 206 -5.00 10.33 17.67
CA ASN A 206 -5.46 8.97 17.41
C ASN A 206 -4.44 7.88 17.77
N LEU A 207 -3.15 8.21 17.90
CA LEU A 207 -2.10 7.26 18.24
C LEU A 207 -1.75 7.24 19.73
N ASP A 208 -1.17 6.13 20.18
CA ASP A 208 -0.62 6.04 21.53
C ASP A 208 0.52 7.06 21.73
N LYS A 209 0.49 7.77 22.86
CA LYS A 209 1.48 8.82 23.20
C LYS A 209 2.92 8.33 23.12
N LYS A 210 3.18 7.07 23.51
CA LYS A 210 4.52 6.49 23.47
C LYS A 210 4.99 6.30 22.03
N ILE A 211 4.10 5.92 21.11
CA ILE A 211 4.42 5.82 19.68
C ILE A 211 4.76 7.20 19.13
N VAL A 212 3.90 8.19 19.40
CA VAL A 212 4.12 9.59 18.99
C VAL A 212 5.47 10.12 19.49
N PHE A 213 5.79 9.94 20.77
CA PHE A 213 7.03 10.47 21.33
C PHE A 213 8.27 9.77 20.79
N ASN A 214 8.26 8.44 20.68
CA ASN A 214 9.39 7.70 20.10
C ASN A 214 9.60 8.09 18.63
N SER A 215 8.53 8.23 17.87
CA SER A 215 8.56 8.63 16.46
C SER A 215 9.24 10.00 16.26
N ILE A 216 8.91 10.98 17.12
CA ILE A 216 9.53 12.31 17.11
C ILE A 216 10.99 12.26 17.58
N ASP A 217 11.29 11.50 18.63
CA ASP A 217 12.66 11.32 19.14
C ASP A 217 13.59 10.73 18.06
N ASP A 218 13.13 9.65 17.42
CA ASP A 218 13.87 8.96 16.36
C ASP A 218 14.05 9.87 15.13
N PHE A 219 13.04 10.68 14.76
CA PHE A 219 13.16 11.62 13.65
C PHE A 219 14.28 12.63 13.89
N PHE A 220 14.26 13.33 15.02
CA PHE A 220 15.25 14.38 15.33
C PHE A 220 16.65 13.82 15.53
N GLU A 221 16.77 12.66 16.18
CA GLU A 221 18.08 12.00 16.32
C GLU A 221 18.61 11.49 14.98
N SER A 222 17.76 11.16 14.01
CA SER A 222 18.18 10.73 12.67
C SER A 222 18.49 11.90 11.74
N SER A 223 17.66 12.95 11.72
CA SER A 223 17.81 14.10 10.83
C SER A 223 18.91 15.06 11.28
N LYS A 224 19.18 15.13 12.59
CA LYS A 224 20.02 16.15 13.23
C LYS A 224 19.57 17.59 12.95
N ASP A 225 18.34 17.77 12.47
CA ASP A 225 17.72 19.08 12.24
C ASP A 225 16.64 19.33 13.28
N PHE A 226 16.92 20.22 14.22
CA PHE A 226 16.04 20.56 15.34
C PHE A 226 15.20 21.82 15.07
N SER A 227 15.23 22.38 13.86
CA SER A 227 14.48 23.61 13.51
C SER A 227 12.96 23.45 13.71
N LEU A 228 12.44 22.25 13.49
CA LEU A 228 11.02 21.91 13.64
C LEU A 228 10.60 21.60 15.09
N LEU A 229 11.56 21.48 16.02
CA LEU A 229 11.32 21.01 17.38
C LEU A 229 10.36 21.91 18.17
N PRO A 230 10.47 23.25 18.12
CA PRO A 230 9.51 24.10 18.82
C PRO A 230 8.08 23.95 18.30
N LEU A 231 7.92 23.92 16.97
CA LEU A 231 6.62 23.80 16.30
C LEU A 231 5.88 22.52 16.68
N ILE A 232 6.57 21.37 16.64
CA ILE A 232 5.94 20.09 16.97
C ILE A 232 5.64 19.98 18.47
N PHE A 233 6.48 20.54 19.36
CA PHE A 233 6.19 20.53 20.80
C PHE A 233 5.03 21.46 21.16
N ASP A 234 4.88 22.58 20.46
CA ASP A 234 3.71 23.45 20.59
C ASP A 234 2.43 22.71 20.17
N LEU A 235 2.47 22.00 19.03
CA LEU A 235 1.35 21.18 18.58
C LEU A 235 0.98 20.05 19.56
N LEU A 236 1.97 19.39 20.18
CA LEU A 236 1.73 18.38 21.21
C LEU A 236 1.00 18.98 22.42
N LYS A 237 1.39 20.19 22.85
CA LYS A 237 0.72 20.90 23.95
C LYS A 237 -0.72 21.27 23.60
N GLU A 238 -0.96 21.77 22.40
CA GLU A 238 -2.31 22.07 21.89
C GLU A 238 -3.19 20.81 21.83
N SER A 239 -2.58 19.65 21.59
CA SER A 239 -3.24 18.34 21.61
C SER A 239 -3.47 17.79 23.03
N GLY A 240 -3.20 18.57 24.08
CA GLY A 240 -3.49 18.22 25.48
C GLY A 240 -2.34 17.56 26.23
N ILE A 241 -1.13 17.52 25.67
CA ILE A 241 0.04 16.92 26.32
C ILE A 241 0.72 17.96 27.22
N LYS A 242 0.91 17.62 28.50
CA LYS A 242 1.48 18.55 29.50
C LYS A 242 2.98 18.77 29.28
N LYS A 243 3.47 20.00 29.51
CA LYS A 243 4.91 20.37 29.45
C LYS A 243 5.80 19.39 30.26
N ASN A 244 5.34 19.00 31.45
CA ASN A 244 6.07 18.07 32.32
C ASN A 244 6.17 16.64 31.73
N GLU A 245 5.17 16.19 30.97
CA GLU A 245 5.20 14.88 30.30
C GLU A 245 6.26 14.88 29.19
N LEU A 246 6.27 15.93 28.37
CA LEU A 246 7.28 16.12 27.31
C LEU A 246 8.68 16.19 27.90
N PHE A 247 8.91 17.02 28.92
CA PHE A 247 10.22 17.13 29.58
C PHE A 247 10.70 15.78 30.13
N LYS A 248 9.83 15.06 30.85
CA LYS A 248 10.18 13.76 31.44
C LYS A 248 10.63 12.74 30.39
N PHE A 249 10.03 12.76 29.21
CA PHE A 249 10.38 11.86 28.10
C PHE A 249 11.61 12.35 27.33
N PHE A 250 11.57 13.58 26.83
CA PHE A 250 12.58 14.16 25.93
C PHE A 250 13.85 14.66 26.64
N SER A 251 13.94 14.59 27.97
CA SER A 251 15.20 14.82 28.71
C SER A 251 15.96 13.54 29.09
N LYS A 252 15.34 12.35 29.00
CA LYS A 252 15.97 11.06 29.35
C LYS A 252 16.29 10.18 28.14
N PRO A 253 17.44 9.48 28.10
CA PRO A 253 17.76 8.52 27.05
C PRO A 253 16.64 7.47 26.86
N GLN A 254 16.30 7.15 25.62
CA GLN A 254 15.30 6.14 25.28
C GLN A 254 15.99 4.87 24.71
N ASN A 255 15.41 3.70 24.96
CA ASN A 255 15.84 2.41 24.38
C ASN A 255 17.35 2.11 24.51
N ASN A 256 17.96 2.47 25.65
CA ASN A 256 19.41 2.32 25.91
C ASN A 256 20.34 3.03 24.91
N LYS A 257 19.80 3.91 24.04
CA LYS A 257 20.59 4.72 23.11
C LYS A 257 21.00 6.02 23.79
N LYS A 258 22.29 6.37 23.70
CA LYS A 258 22.77 7.69 24.15
C LYS A 258 22.27 8.75 23.19
N ARG A 259 21.60 9.78 23.72
CA ARG A 259 21.22 10.97 22.94
C ARG A 259 22.42 11.81 22.53
N SER A 260 22.33 12.41 21.35
CA SER A 260 23.32 13.37 20.85
C SER A 260 23.41 14.60 21.75
N LEU A 261 24.59 15.23 21.77
CA LEU A 261 24.81 16.44 22.57
C LEU A 261 23.92 17.59 22.08
N ASP A 262 23.80 17.73 20.77
CA ASP A 262 23.01 18.79 20.13
C ASP A 262 21.53 18.67 20.50
N PHE A 263 20.98 17.45 20.47
CA PHE A 263 19.59 17.23 20.85
C PHE A 263 19.34 17.58 22.31
N LYS A 264 20.25 17.22 23.22
CA LYS A 264 20.14 17.61 24.64
C LYS A 264 20.14 19.12 24.82
N ASN A 265 21.00 19.83 24.08
CA ASN A 265 21.09 21.29 24.15
C ASN A 265 19.79 21.95 23.68
N GLU A 266 19.22 21.50 22.56
CA GLU A 266 17.96 22.04 22.04
C GLU A 266 16.75 21.72 22.94
N ILE A 267 16.69 20.51 23.51
CA ILE A 267 15.68 20.18 24.52
C ILE A 267 15.79 21.12 25.73
N ASN A 268 16.99 21.30 26.28
CA ASN A 268 17.19 22.17 27.43
C ASN A 268 16.80 23.62 27.11
N LYS A 269 17.18 24.11 25.93
CA LYS A 269 16.83 25.45 25.45
C LYS A 269 15.31 25.63 25.33
N TYR A 270 14.60 24.66 24.76
CA TYR A 270 13.14 24.72 24.64
C TYR A 270 12.44 24.78 26.01
N PHE A 271 12.87 23.96 26.97
CA PHE A 271 12.22 23.90 28.29
C PHE A 271 12.68 24.97 29.29
N SER A 272 13.81 25.65 29.03
CA SER A 272 14.29 26.79 29.83
C SER A 272 13.51 28.07 29.55
N ASN A 273 12.87 28.16 28.38
CA ASN A 273 11.92 29.19 28.00
C ASN A 273 10.48 28.81 28.42
#